data_AF-H3H7L7-F1
#
_entry.id   AF-H3H7L7-F1
#
_cell.length_a   1.000
_cell.length_b   1.000
_cell.length_c   1.000
_cell.angle_alpha   90.00
_cell.angle_beta   90.00
_cell.angle_gamma   90.00
#
_symmetry.space_group_name_H-M   'P 1'
#
loop_
_entity.id
_entity.type
_entity.pdbx_description
1 polymer ?
#
loop_
_entity_poly.entity_id
_entity_poly.type
_entity_poly.pdbx_seq_one_letter_code
_entity_poly.pdbx_strand_id
1 'polypeptide(L)'
;CLGFALGQYDPVDLPSGEKFGLIVHYIWNVLLPVFTGMSVAQGLAFFMVAQMSCGGLLAMVFSVGHNGMSVYEREEKPDFWQLQVTTTRNITPGFFMDWFCGGLNYQIEHHLFPMMPRHNLQKVNPLVK
;
A
#
# COMPACT_ATOMS: atom_id res chain seq x y z
N CYS A 1 -5.52 -27.42 5.82
CA CYS A 1 -5.92 -26.34 6.74
C CYS A 1 -6.43 -25.16 5.89
N LEU A 2 -7.70 -25.17 5.51
CA LEU A 2 -8.36 -24.11 4.73
C LEU A 2 -9.29 -23.34 5.69
N GLY A 3 -8.70 -22.67 6.66
CA GLY A 3 -9.41 -21.68 7.46
C GLY A 3 -9.31 -20.34 6.77
N PHE A 4 -10.36 -19.90 6.09
CA PHE A 4 -10.49 -18.48 5.75
C PHE A 4 -10.34 -17.70 7.05
N ALA A 5 -9.29 -16.87 7.14
CA ALA A 5 -9.06 -15.99 8.26
C ALA A 5 -10.12 -14.89 8.27
N LEU A 6 -11.31 -15.21 8.79
CA LEU A 6 -12.29 -14.23 9.24
C LEU A 6 -11.77 -13.63 10.55
N GLY A 7 -10.66 -12.90 10.47
CA GLY A 7 -10.08 -12.20 11.62
C GLY A 7 -11.07 -11.17 12.15
N GLN A 8 -11.20 -11.07 13.47
CA GLN A 8 -11.87 -9.93 14.08
C GLN A 8 -11.02 -8.70 13.80
N TYR A 9 -11.59 -7.74 13.07
CA TYR A 9 -10.93 -6.47 12.80
C TYR A 9 -10.94 -5.63 14.07
N ASP A 10 -9.79 -5.08 14.42
CA ASP A 10 -9.74 -4.04 15.44
C ASP A 10 -10.57 -2.83 14.95
N PRO A 11 -11.37 -2.20 15.83
CA PRO A 11 -12.15 -1.04 15.44
C PRO A 11 -11.20 0.09 15.02
N VAL A 12 -11.40 0.63 13.83
CA VAL A 12 -10.65 1.79 13.34
C VAL A 12 -10.90 3.01 14.23
N ASP A 13 -9.89 3.86 14.37
CA ASP A 13 -9.99 5.06 15.22
C ASP A 13 -11.06 6.06 14.73
N LEU A 14 -11.34 6.09 13.42
CA LEU A 14 -12.27 7.02 12.77
C LEU A 14 -13.27 6.28 11.84
N PRO A 15 -14.19 5.46 12.38
CA PRO A 15 -15.04 4.58 11.59
C PRO A 15 -16.02 5.35 10.71
N SER A 16 -16.51 6.50 11.16
CA SER A 16 -17.37 7.37 10.36
C SER A 16 -16.59 8.07 9.24
N GLY A 17 -15.32 8.41 9.49
CA GLY A 17 -14.45 9.06 8.50
C GLY A 17 -14.10 8.13 7.35
N GLU A 18 -13.74 6.89 7.64
CA GLU A 18 -13.49 5.86 6.63
C GLU A 18 -14.72 5.61 5.76
N LYS A 19 -15.89 5.39 6.39
CA LYS A 19 -17.16 5.19 5.67
C LYS A 19 -17.48 6.37 4.76
N PHE A 20 -17.34 7.60 5.27
CA PHE A 20 -17.56 8.81 4.48
C PHE A 20 -16.61 8.89 3.30
N GLY A 21 -15.31 8.63 3.50
CA GLY A 21 -14.31 8.62 2.44
C GLY A 21 -14.61 7.60 1.35
N LEU A 22 -14.98 6.37 1.73
CA LEU A 22 -15.39 5.32 0.78
C LEU A 22 -16.64 5.72 -0.01
N ILE A 23 -17.66 6.26 0.67
CA ILE A 23 -18.89 6.74 0.01
C ILE A 23 -18.54 7.82 -1.02
N VAL A 24 -17.75 8.83 -0.64
CA VAL A 24 -17.32 9.89 -1.55
C VAL A 24 -16.53 9.33 -2.74
N HIS A 25 -15.61 8.39 -2.50
CA HIS A 25 -14.83 7.74 -3.55
C HIS A 25 -15.71 7.03 -4.58
N TYR A 26 -16.66 6.20 -4.14
CA TYR A 26 -17.53 5.46 -5.04
C TYR A 26 -18.56 6.35 -5.74
N ILE A 27 -19.12 7.35 -5.04
CA ILE A 27 -20.00 8.35 -5.66
C ILE A 27 -19.27 9.06 -6.79
N TRP A 28 -18.05 9.56 -6.55
CA TRP A 28 -17.26 10.25 -7.57
C TRP A 28 -16.97 9.37 -8.79
N ASN A 29 -16.63 8.10 -8.58
CA ASN A 29 -16.38 7.14 -9.67
C ASN A 29 -17.61 6.88 -10.55
N VAL A 30 -18.83 6.99 -10.00
CA VAL A 30 -20.09 6.84 -10.75
C VAL A 30 -20.52 8.15 -11.40
N LEU A 31 -20.40 9.27 -10.69
CA LEU A 31 -20.83 10.58 -11.18
C LEU A 31 -19.99 11.02 -12.39
N LEU A 32 -18.69 10.74 -12.42
CA LEU A 32 -17.81 11.13 -13.54
C LEU A 32 -18.31 10.59 -14.88
N PRO A 33 -18.50 9.27 -15.08
CA PRO A 33 -19.06 8.74 -16.33
C PRO A 33 -20.44 9.32 -16.68
N VAL A 34 -21.31 9.52 -15.68
CA VAL A 34 -22.66 10.05 -15.89
C VAL A 34 -22.63 11.50 -16.40
N PHE A 35 -21.89 12.39 -15.73
CA PHE A 35 -21.84 13.81 -16.09
C PHE A 35 -21.01 14.08 -17.36
N THR A 36 -20.17 13.15 -17.77
CA THR A 36 -19.43 13.22 -19.04
C THR A 36 -20.18 12.57 -20.20
N GLY A 37 -21.37 12.01 -19.97
CA GLY A 37 -22.21 11.41 -21.01
C GLY A 37 -21.67 10.08 -21.54
N MET A 38 -20.84 9.37 -20.77
CA MET A 38 -20.34 8.06 -21.15
C MET A 38 -21.48 7.04 -21.24
N SER A 39 -21.45 6.19 -22.27
CA SER A 39 -22.29 5.00 -22.29
C SER A 39 -21.93 4.05 -21.15
N VAL A 40 -22.82 3.12 -20.81
CA VAL A 40 -22.56 2.09 -19.77
C VAL A 40 -21.26 1.34 -20.04
N ALA A 41 -21.00 0.96 -21.29
CA ALA A 41 -19.78 0.26 -21.67
C ALA A 41 -18.53 1.12 -21.43
N GLN A 42 -18.57 2.41 -21.76
CA GLN A 42 -17.48 3.35 -21.51
C GLN A 42 -17.25 3.58 -20.02
N GLY A 43 -18.33 3.72 -19.23
CA GLY A 43 -18.23 3.87 -17.78
C GLY A 43 -17.61 2.63 -17.10
N LEU A 44 -18.01 1.43 -17.52
CA LEU A 44 -17.39 0.18 -17.06
C LEU A 44 -15.91 0.11 -17.46
N ALA A 45 -15.58 0.44 -18.70
CA ALA A 45 -14.19 0.47 -19.16
C ALA A 45 -13.35 1.49 -18.37
N PHE A 46 -13.88 2.68 -18.12
CA PHE A 46 -13.25 3.70 -17.27
C PHE A 46 -12.96 3.15 -15.87
N PHE A 47 -13.95 2.56 -15.21
CA PHE A 47 -13.79 1.99 -13.88
C PHE A 47 -12.71 0.89 -13.88
N MET A 48 -12.78 -0.05 -14.81
CA MET A 48 -11.82 -1.15 -14.90
C MET A 48 -10.39 -0.64 -15.12
N VAL A 49 -10.19 0.30 -16.06
CA VAL A 49 -8.87 0.89 -16.31
C VAL A 49 -8.38 1.62 -15.07
N ALA A 50 -9.21 2.44 -14.42
CA ALA A 50 -8.81 3.15 -13.21
C ALA A 50 -8.38 2.20 -12.08
N GLN A 51 -9.16 1.15 -11.81
CA GLN A 51 -8.84 0.17 -10.77
C GLN A 51 -7.59 -0.65 -11.11
N MET A 52 -7.46 -1.11 -12.36
CA MET A 52 -6.29 -1.88 -12.80
C MET A 52 -5.02 -1.05 -12.82
N SER A 53 -5.10 0.22 -13.22
CA SER A 53 -3.95 1.14 -13.17
C SER A 53 -3.53 1.42 -11.72
N CYS A 54 -4.48 1.76 -10.85
CA CYS A 54 -4.19 2.00 -9.43
C CYS A 54 -3.58 0.75 -8.77
N GLY A 55 -4.24 -0.41 -8.92
CA GLY A 55 -3.79 -1.68 -8.37
C GLY A 55 -2.45 -2.12 -8.96
N GLY A 56 -2.22 -1.94 -10.26
CA GLY A 56 -0.96 -2.29 -10.92
C GLY A 56 0.21 -1.44 -10.45
N LEU A 57 0.02 -0.13 -10.30
CA LEU A 57 1.04 0.78 -9.75
C LEU A 57 1.37 0.42 -8.30
N LEU A 58 0.35 0.17 -7.48
CA LEU A 58 0.52 -0.20 -6.08
C LEU A 58 1.24 -1.56 -5.95
N ALA A 59 0.82 -2.55 -6.75
CA ALA A 59 1.44 -3.86 -6.81
C ALA A 59 2.91 -3.75 -7.20
N MET A 60 3.26 -2.89 -8.17
CA MET A 60 4.65 -2.66 -8.57
C MET A 60 5.49 -2.11 -7.40
N VAL A 61 5.01 -1.08 -6.70
CA VAL A 61 5.73 -0.48 -5.56
C VAL A 61 6.00 -1.52 -4.47
N PHE A 62 4.99 -2.29 -4.06
CA PHE A 62 5.17 -3.33 -3.04
C PHE A 62 6.02 -4.49 -3.52
N SER A 63 5.81 -4.94 -4.77
CA SER A 63 6.56 -6.04 -5.38
C SER A 63 8.05 -5.76 -5.38
N VAL A 64 8.48 -4.56 -5.76
CA VAL A 64 9.90 -4.23 -5.76
C VAL A 64 10.48 -4.22 -4.35
N GLY A 65 9.72 -3.84 -3.32
CA GLY A 65 10.16 -3.85 -1.92
C GLY A 65 10.38 -5.24 -1.31
N HIS A 66 9.75 -6.29 -1.86
CA HIS A 66 9.81 -7.66 -1.29
C HIS A 66 10.37 -8.72 -2.24
N ASN A 67 10.37 -8.49 -3.56
CA ASN A 67 10.83 -9.49 -4.52
C ASN A 67 12.33 -9.75 -4.39
N GLY A 68 12.69 -11.02 -4.25
CA GLY A 68 14.07 -11.48 -4.07
C GLY A 68 14.60 -11.30 -2.65
N MET A 69 13.73 -10.99 -1.69
CA MET A 69 14.06 -10.98 -0.26
C MET A 69 13.84 -12.36 0.36
N SER A 70 14.27 -12.55 1.60
CA SER A 70 14.08 -13.81 2.31
C SER A 70 12.60 -14.14 2.48
N VAL A 71 12.26 -15.43 2.35
CA VAL A 71 10.94 -15.98 2.64
C VAL A 71 11.15 -17.05 3.70
N TYR A 72 10.41 -16.96 4.80
CA TYR A 72 10.54 -17.86 5.93
C TYR A 72 9.30 -18.74 6.04
N GLU A 73 9.50 -20.02 6.33
CA GLU A 73 8.45 -20.88 6.84
C GLU A 73 7.99 -20.39 8.22
N ARG A 74 6.76 -20.71 8.60
CA ARG A 74 6.16 -20.22 9.86
C ARG A 74 7.00 -20.60 11.08
N GLU A 75 7.54 -21.81 11.09
CA GLU A 75 8.32 -22.40 12.17
C GLU A 75 9.73 -21.80 12.28
N GLU A 76 10.25 -21.27 11.18
CA GLU A 76 11.60 -20.69 11.07
C GLU A 76 11.58 -19.14 11.06
N LYS A 77 10.41 -18.54 11.35
CA LYS A 77 10.26 -17.10 11.33
C LYS A 77 11.20 -16.45 12.35
N PRO A 78 12.07 -15.51 11.92
CA PRO A 78 12.93 -14.80 12.86
C PRO A 78 12.12 -13.85 13.75
N ASP A 79 12.82 -13.17 14.67
CA ASP A 79 12.20 -12.13 15.48
C ASP A 79 11.63 -10.98 14.62
N PHE A 80 10.83 -10.12 15.25
CA PHE A 80 10.15 -9.04 14.55
C PHE A 80 11.11 -8.15 13.74
N TRP A 81 12.25 -7.77 14.32
CA TRP A 81 13.19 -6.82 13.75
C TRP A 81 13.90 -7.42 12.55
N GLN A 82 14.44 -8.62 12.71
CA GLN A 82 15.10 -9.34 11.64
C GLN A 82 14.12 -9.64 10.51
N LEU A 83 12.88 -10.03 10.83
CA LEU A 83 11.85 -10.23 9.81
C LEU A 83 11.62 -8.99 8.96
N GLN A 84 11.53 -7.79 9.56
CA GLN A 84 11.33 -6.56 8.79
C GLN A 84 12.51 -6.28 7.86
N VAL A 85 13.74 -6.47 8.32
CA VAL A 85 14.96 -6.16 7.56
C VAL A 85 15.27 -7.19 6.48
N THR A 86 15.06 -8.48 6.72
CA THR A 86 15.45 -9.54 5.77
C THR A 86 14.39 -9.85 4.73
N THR A 87 13.12 -9.50 4.99
CA THR A 87 12.00 -9.72 4.05
C THR A 87 11.63 -8.48 3.24
N THR A 88 12.27 -7.34 3.51
CA THR A 88 12.04 -6.08 2.78
C THR A 88 13.36 -5.46 2.34
N ARG A 89 13.32 -4.57 1.35
CA ARG A 89 14.46 -3.72 0.99
C ARG A 89 14.03 -2.30 0.69
N ASN A 90 14.98 -1.39 0.84
CA ASN A 90 14.84 -0.03 0.37
C ASN A 90 15.16 0.07 -1.13
N ILE A 91 14.52 1.03 -1.77
CA ILE A 91 14.78 1.42 -3.16
C ILE A 91 15.59 2.71 -3.13
N THR A 92 16.59 2.82 -4.01
CA THR A 92 17.43 4.02 -4.09
C THR A 92 16.57 5.29 -4.16
N PRO A 93 16.71 6.21 -3.20
CA PRO A 93 15.85 7.38 -3.12
C PRO A 93 16.21 8.43 -4.18
N GLY A 94 15.27 9.33 -4.41
CA GLY A 94 15.39 10.42 -5.37
C GLY A 94 14.02 11.00 -5.66
N PHE A 95 13.96 12.25 -6.15
CA PHE A 95 12.70 12.99 -6.31
C PHE A 95 11.59 12.18 -6.98
N PHE A 96 11.91 11.48 -8.07
CA PHE A 96 10.94 10.64 -8.77
C PHE A 96 10.50 9.42 -7.93
N MET A 97 11.44 8.71 -7.30
CA MET A 97 11.13 7.52 -6.49
C MET A 97 10.35 7.88 -5.23
N ASP A 98 10.70 8.98 -4.57
CA ASP A 98 9.99 9.46 -3.37
C ASP A 98 8.53 9.80 -3.70
N TRP A 99 8.27 10.41 -4.87
CA TRP A 99 6.92 10.67 -5.37
C TRP A 99 6.20 9.38 -5.80
N PHE A 100 6.85 8.57 -6.63
CA PHE A 100 6.25 7.38 -7.24
C PHE A 100 5.91 6.30 -6.20
N CYS A 101 6.82 6.05 -5.25
CA CYS A 101 6.61 5.11 -4.15
C CYS A 101 5.82 5.74 -2.99
N GLY A 102 5.56 7.06 -3.00
CA GLY A 102 4.85 7.76 -1.94
C GLY A 102 5.55 7.72 -0.56
N GLY A 103 6.86 7.48 -0.54
CA GLY A 103 7.67 7.25 0.66
C GLY A 103 7.92 5.78 1.01
N LEU A 104 7.29 4.83 0.29
CA LEU A 104 7.51 3.38 0.47
C LEU A 104 8.83 2.88 -0.13
N ASN A 105 9.67 3.75 -0.67
CA ASN A 105 11.06 3.42 -0.99
C ASN A 105 11.92 3.20 0.27
N TYR A 106 11.43 3.60 1.43
CA TYR A 106 12.00 3.39 2.77
C TYR A 106 11.24 2.28 3.54
N GLN A 107 11.10 1.09 2.93
CA GLN A 107 10.32 -0.01 3.51
C GLN A 107 10.85 -0.43 4.88
N ILE A 108 12.18 -0.56 5.02
CA ILE A 108 12.77 -1.03 6.28
C ILE A 108 12.37 -0.09 7.41
N GLU A 109 12.51 1.22 7.22
CA GLU A 109 12.14 2.23 8.22
C GLU A 109 10.63 2.25 8.49
N HIS A 110 9.82 2.10 7.43
CA HIS A 110 8.37 2.04 7.55
C HIS A 110 7.91 0.87 8.42
N HIS A 111 8.50 -0.30 8.22
CA HIS A 111 8.18 -1.51 8.97
C HIS A 111 8.72 -1.48 10.41
N LEU A 112 9.91 -0.89 10.63
CA LEU A 112 10.48 -0.72 11.97
C LEU A 112 9.72 0.34 12.79
N PHE A 113 9.21 1.39 12.15
CA PHE A 113 8.56 2.53 12.79
C PHE A 113 7.21 2.87 12.11
N PRO A 114 6.18 2.01 12.24
CA PRO A 114 4.92 2.17 11.49
C PRO A 114 4.15 3.45 11.82
N MET A 115 4.38 4.02 13.02
CA MET A 115 3.76 5.28 13.45
C MET A 115 4.54 6.53 13.00
N MET A 116 5.71 6.37 12.39
CA MET A 116 6.53 7.49 11.96
C MET A 116 5.91 8.18 10.73
N PRO A 117 5.75 9.51 10.74
CA PRO A 117 5.33 10.23 9.55
C PRO A 117 6.29 10.01 8.38
N ARG A 118 5.75 9.73 7.19
CA ARG A 118 6.54 9.42 5.99
C ARG A 118 7.68 10.40 5.67
N HIS A 119 7.48 11.68 5.94
CA HIS A 119 8.47 12.75 5.66
C HIS A 119 9.69 12.71 6.60
N ASN A 120 9.67 11.84 7.63
CA ASN A 120 10.81 11.60 8.52
C ASN A 120 11.56 10.30 8.20
N LEU A 121 11.03 9.42 7.33
CA LEU A 121 11.67 8.15 6.99
C LEU A 121 13.07 8.36 6.37
N GLN A 122 13.20 9.33 5.47
CA GLN A 122 14.50 9.70 4.90
C GLN A 122 15.53 10.12 5.97
N LYS A 123 15.08 10.77 7.05
CA LYS A 123 15.97 11.22 8.12
C LYS A 123 16.42 10.07 9.01
N VAL A 124 15.56 9.05 9.18
CA VAL A 124 15.87 7.88 10.03
C VAL A 124 16.64 6.80 9.27
N ASN A 125 16.51 6.71 7.95
CA ASN A 125 17.23 5.74 7.12
C ASN A 125 18.74 5.65 7.38
N PRO A 126 19.52 6.76 7.50
CA PRO A 126 20.95 6.65 7.83
C PRO A 126 21.26 6.21 9.27
N LEU A 127 20.24 6.15 10.15
CA LEU A 127 20.37 5.73 11.55
C LEU A 127 20.09 4.23 11.73
N VAL A 128 19.38 3.60 10.80
CA VAL A 128 19.12 2.16 10.78
C VAL A 128 20.35 1.45 10.20
N LYS A 129 20.99 0.57 10.98
CA LYS A 129 22.21 -0.16 10.62
C LYS A 129 22.09 -1.65 10.93
#